data_AF-A0A954KAA6-F1
#
_entry.id   AF-A0A954KAA6-F1
#
_cell.length_a   1.000
_cell.length_b   1.000
_cell.length_c   1.000
_cell.angle_alpha   90.00
_cell.angle_beta   90.00
_cell.angle_gamma   90.00
#
_symmetry.space_group_name_H-M   'P 1'
#
loop_
_entity.id
_entity.type
_entity.pdbx_description
1 polymer ?
#
loop_
_entity_poly.entity_id
_entity_poly.type
_entity_poly.pdbx_seq_one_letter_code
_entity_poly.pdbx_strand_id
1 'polypeptide(L)'
;MRGTHGIRFDGSRFWVLHRRREFGPFDYEWSKDFSGVEFMYRDQKFGEYCSAEEIFADLKQFSLPMRVVEVACLTIGMVLYGVLNGLPESLWKDLLRQRLD
;
A
#
# COMPACT_ATOMS: atom_id res chain seq x y z
N MET A 1 14.73 10.36 -3.45
CA MET A 1 15.15 9.21 -4.29
C MET A 1 15.77 9.71 -5.59
N ARG A 2 16.89 9.14 -6.05
CA ARG A 2 17.44 9.40 -7.39
C ARG A 2 16.94 8.29 -8.33
N GLY A 3 15.80 8.49 -8.98
CA GLY A 3 15.17 7.49 -9.86
C GLY A 3 13.93 8.04 -10.56
N THR A 4 13.45 7.35 -11.60
CA THR A 4 12.16 7.68 -12.24
C THR A 4 10.99 6.94 -11.61
N HIS A 5 11.26 5.79 -10.99
CA HIS A 5 10.29 4.91 -10.32
C HIS A 5 10.89 4.34 -9.02
N GLY A 6 10.03 3.94 -8.07
CA GLY A 6 10.46 3.27 -6.84
C GLY A 6 9.40 3.31 -5.75
N ILE A 7 9.67 2.61 -4.64
CA ILE A 7 8.84 2.66 -3.42
C ILE A 7 9.71 3.01 -2.23
N ARG A 8 9.31 4.02 -1.47
CA ARG A 8 9.93 4.38 -0.20
C ARG A 8 9.04 3.90 0.94
N PHE A 9 9.63 3.29 1.96
CA PHE A 9 8.96 2.95 3.21
C PHE A 9 9.45 3.85 4.34
N ASP A 10 8.57 4.15 5.30
CA ASP A 10 8.87 4.81 6.57
C ASP A 10 7.86 4.32 7.63
N GLY A 11 8.28 3.40 8.50
CA GLY A 11 7.36 2.66 9.37
C GLY A 11 6.33 1.87 8.56
N SER A 12 5.04 2.02 8.90
CA SER A 12 3.91 1.43 8.17
C SER A 12 3.59 2.16 6.85
N ARG A 13 4.12 3.38 6.68
CA ARG A 13 3.83 4.24 5.53
C ARG A 13 4.70 3.90 4.35
N PHE A 14 4.16 4.14 3.16
CA PHE A 14 4.94 4.11 1.93
C PHE A 14 4.56 5.19 0.93
N TRP A 15 5.49 5.46 0.01
CA TRP A 15 5.32 6.40 -1.10
C TRP A 15 5.72 5.73 -2.39
N VAL A 16 4.92 5.95 -3.43
CA VAL A 16 5.24 5.54 -4.79
C VAL A 16 5.93 6.71 -5.50
N LEU A 17 7.16 6.51 -5.95
CA LEU A 17 7.84 7.40 -6.87
C LEU A 17 7.41 7.04 -8.29
N HIS A 18 6.84 8.00 -9.02
CA HIS A 18 6.50 7.83 -10.44
C HIS A 18 6.81 9.12 -11.19
N ARG A 19 7.59 9.01 -12.27
CA ARG A 19 8.04 10.15 -13.10
C ARG A 19 8.66 11.28 -12.26
N ARG A 20 9.52 10.91 -11.29
CA ARG A 20 10.20 11.83 -10.36
C ARG A 20 9.28 12.58 -9.38
N ARG A 21 8.01 12.20 -9.29
CA ARG A 21 7.05 12.72 -8.30
C ARG A 21 6.72 11.64 -7.29
N GLU A 22 6.70 11.99 -6.00
CA GLU A 22 6.26 11.09 -4.94
C GLU A 22 4.74 11.22 -4.71
N PHE A 23 4.09 10.08 -4.53
CA PHE A 23 2.68 9.96 -4.21
C PHE A 23 2.56 9.20 -2.89
N GLY A 24 1.96 9.83 -1.89
CA GLY A 24 1.79 9.29 -0.55
C GLY A 24 1.52 10.40 0.48
N PRO A 25 1.52 10.06 1.79
CA PRO A 25 1.70 8.70 2.30
C PRO A 25 0.51 7.82 1.94
N PHE A 26 0.80 6.56 1.57
CA PHE A 26 -0.12 5.44 1.72
C PHE A 26 0.18 4.77 3.07
N ASP A 27 -0.84 4.28 3.75
CA ASP A 27 -0.73 3.66 5.07
C ASP A 27 -1.84 2.63 5.29
N TYR A 28 -1.78 1.91 6.41
CA TYR A 28 -2.90 1.14 6.93
C TYR A 28 -3.05 1.32 8.43
N GLU A 29 -4.29 1.22 8.90
CA GLU A 29 -4.63 1.33 10.32
C GLU A 29 -5.65 0.25 10.70
N TRP A 30 -5.59 -0.25 11.93
CA TRP A 30 -6.67 -1.10 12.43
C TRP A 30 -7.95 -0.27 12.54
N SER A 31 -9.08 -0.82 12.09
CA SER A 31 -10.36 -0.16 12.28
C SER A 31 -10.62 0.05 13.78
N LYS A 32 -11.40 1.07 14.14
CA LYS A 32 -11.62 1.45 15.55
C LYS A 32 -12.31 0.37 16.38
N ASP A 33 -13.10 -0.45 15.71
CA ASP A 33 -13.77 -1.63 16.27
C ASP A 33 -12.93 -2.90 16.17
N PHE A 34 -11.72 -2.82 15.60
CA PHE A 34 -10.80 -3.92 15.34
C PHE A 34 -11.40 -5.05 14.48
N SER A 35 -12.44 -4.76 13.71
CA SER A 35 -13.06 -5.72 12.79
C SER A 35 -12.35 -5.84 11.45
N GLY A 36 -11.40 -4.94 11.14
CA GLY A 36 -10.67 -4.95 9.89
C GLY A 36 -9.46 -4.02 9.86
N VAL A 37 -8.91 -3.83 8.67
CA VAL A 37 -7.77 -2.94 8.40
C VAL A 37 -8.19 -1.91 7.37
N GLU A 38 -8.10 -0.62 7.70
CA GLU A 38 -8.39 0.49 6.80
C GLU A 38 -7.14 0.88 6.01
N PHE A 39 -7.28 1.12 4.71
CA PHE A 39 -6.19 1.61 3.86
C PHE A 39 -6.32 3.12 3.67
N MET A 40 -5.22 3.83 3.89
CA MET A 40 -5.20 5.28 3.99
C MET A 40 -4.32 5.89 2.91
N TYR A 41 -4.76 7.01 2.33
CA TYR A 41 -3.96 7.85 1.47
C TYR A 41 -4.15 9.30 1.89
N ARG A 42 -3.07 9.95 2.37
CA ARG A 42 -3.11 11.32 2.92
C ARG A 42 -4.25 11.49 3.93
N ASP A 43 -4.28 10.59 4.92
CA ASP A 43 -5.24 10.56 6.02
C ASP A 43 -6.71 10.38 5.60
N GLN A 44 -6.95 9.98 4.34
CA GLN A 44 -8.27 9.65 3.83
C GLN A 44 -8.35 8.16 3.50
N LYS A 45 -9.39 7.50 4.02
CA LYS A 45 -9.67 6.09 3.73
C LYS A 45 -9.95 5.93 2.24
N PHE A 46 -9.26 4.98 1.63
CA PHE A 46 -9.49 4.57 0.25
C PHE A 46 -9.91 3.11 0.14
N GLY A 47 -9.80 2.34 1.21
CA GLY A 47 -10.18 0.94 1.18
C GLY A 47 -10.16 0.31 2.56
N GLU A 48 -10.51 -0.96 2.59
CA GLU A 48 -10.51 -1.78 3.79
C GLU A 48 -10.38 -3.26 3.46
N TYR A 49 -9.70 -3.98 4.35
CA TYR A 49 -9.77 -5.42 4.46
C TYR A 49 -10.74 -5.76 5.59
N CYS A 50 -11.81 -6.47 5.25
CA CYS A 50 -12.82 -6.94 6.21
C CYS A 50 -12.61 -8.42 6.56
N SER A 51 -12.23 -9.23 5.56
CA SER A 51 -11.98 -10.66 5.72
C SER A 51 -11.10 -11.20 4.59
N ALA A 52 -10.73 -12.49 4.66
CA ALA A 52 -9.97 -13.15 3.60
C ALA A 52 -10.70 -13.15 2.25
N GLU A 53 -12.02 -13.05 2.27
CA GLU A 53 -12.90 -13.05 1.10
C GLU A 53 -13.31 -11.63 0.65
N GLU A 54 -13.14 -10.62 1.50
CA GLU A 54 -13.72 -9.30 1.30
C GLU A 54 -12.69 -8.18 1.51
N ILE A 55 -12.31 -7.56 0.39
CA ILE A 55 -11.41 -6.39 0.32
C ILE A 55 -12.04 -5.34 -0.59
N PHE A 56 -12.15 -4.11 -0.08
CA PHE A 56 -12.60 -2.95 -0.85
C PHE A 56 -11.45 -1.97 -1.03
N ALA A 57 -11.32 -1.40 -2.23
CA ALA A 57 -10.39 -0.30 -2.49
C ALA A 57 -10.88 0.56 -3.66
N ASP A 58 -11.00 1.87 -3.42
CA ASP A 58 -11.29 2.89 -4.42
C ASP A 58 -10.36 4.10 -4.26
N LEU A 59 -9.42 4.22 -5.20
CA LEU A 59 -8.51 5.36 -5.30
C LEU A 59 -8.96 6.42 -6.31
N LYS A 60 -10.12 6.23 -6.97
CA LYS A 60 -10.60 7.08 -8.07
C LYS A 60 -10.73 8.54 -7.66
N GLN A 61 -11.19 8.80 -6.44
CA GLN A 61 -11.36 10.16 -5.91
C GLN A 61 -10.07 10.98 -5.86
N PHE A 62 -8.90 10.33 -5.83
CA PHE A 62 -7.61 11.01 -5.73
C PHE A 62 -6.96 11.34 -7.08
N SER A 63 -7.56 10.90 -8.20
CA SER A 63 -7.08 11.19 -9.57
C SER A 63 -5.59 10.88 -9.76
N LEU A 64 -5.13 9.76 -9.17
CA LEU A 64 -3.73 9.33 -9.26
C LEU A 64 -3.42 8.75 -10.65
N PRO A 65 -2.17 8.83 -11.11
CA PRO A 65 -1.73 8.07 -12.28
C PRO A 65 -2.05 6.59 -12.09
N MET A 66 -2.58 5.91 -13.13
CA MET A 66 -2.97 4.50 -13.01
C MET A 66 -1.84 3.61 -12.51
N ARG A 67 -0.60 3.88 -12.95
CA ARG A 67 0.58 3.16 -12.47
C ARG A 67 0.82 3.32 -10.96
N VAL A 68 0.50 4.48 -10.40
CA VAL A 68 0.58 4.71 -8.96
C VAL A 68 -0.49 3.91 -8.22
N VAL A 69 -1.71 3.86 -8.76
CA VAL A 69 -2.81 3.03 -8.22
C VAL A 69 -2.40 1.55 -8.19
N GLU A 70 -1.92 1.02 -9.30
CA GLU A 70 -1.47 -0.38 -9.40
C GLU A 70 -0.39 -0.71 -8.37
N VAL A 71 0.66 0.13 -8.29
CA VAL A 71 1.77 -0.09 -7.36
C VAL A 71 1.31 0.05 -5.91
N ALA A 72 0.42 1.00 -5.61
CA ALA A 72 -0.12 1.17 -4.27
C ALA A 72 -0.97 -0.04 -3.83
N CYS A 73 -1.86 -0.53 -4.69
CA CYS A 73 -2.68 -1.71 -4.42
C CYS A 73 -1.83 -2.97 -4.22
N LEU A 74 -0.81 -3.19 -5.07
CA LEU A 74 0.12 -4.30 -4.91
C LEU A 74 0.93 -4.21 -3.62
N THR A 75 1.43 -3.02 -3.30
CA THR A 75 2.23 -2.78 -2.09
C THR A 75 1.39 -3.01 -0.84
N ILE A 76 0.19 -2.42 -0.76
CA ILE A 76 -0.66 -2.57 0.41
C ILE A 76 -1.16 -4.01 0.56
N GLY A 77 -1.48 -4.70 -0.55
CA GLY A 77 -1.85 -6.11 -0.52
C GLY A 77 -0.72 -7.00 0.02
N MET A 78 0.53 -6.74 -0.39
CA MET A 78 1.70 -7.47 0.11
C MET A 78 1.99 -7.19 1.59
N VAL A 79 1.87 -5.93 2.01
CA VAL A 79 2.01 -5.53 3.42
C VAL A 79 0.97 -6.25 4.28
N LEU A 80 -0.30 -6.18 3.87
CA LEU A 80 -1.41 -6.83 4.56
C LEU A 80 -1.23 -8.34 4.63
N TYR A 81 -0.90 -8.98 3.50
CA TYR A 81 -0.62 -10.41 3.46
C TYR A 81 0.52 -10.79 4.40
N GLY A 82 1.60 -10.00 4.42
CA GLY A 82 2.73 -10.19 5.31
C GLY A 82 2.34 -10.12 6.79
N VAL A 83 1.55 -9.11 7.17
CA VAL A 83 1.06 -8.93 8.54
C VAL A 83 0.14 -10.09 8.95
N LEU A 84 -0.86 -10.42 8.14
CA LEU A 84 -1.85 -11.46 8.46
C LEU A 84 -1.23 -12.87 8.58
N ASN A 85 -0.14 -13.13 7.84
CA ASN A 85 0.54 -14.43 7.86
C ASN A 85 1.80 -14.46 8.73
N GLY A 86 2.08 -13.38 9.48
CA GLY A 86 3.26 -13.29 10.34
C GLY A 86 4.59 -13.37 9.58
N LEU A 87 4.63 -12.92 8.32
CA LEU A 87 5.84 -12.94 7.51
C LEU A 87 6.79 -11.81 7.93
N PRO A 88 8.11 -12.08 7.98
CA PRO A 88 9.10 -11.04 8.22
C PRO A 88 9.03 -9.93 7.17
N GLU A 89 9.27 -8.70 7.59
CA GLU A 89 9.24 -7.52 6.73
C GLU A 89 10.18 -7.64 5.52
N SER A 90 11.38 -8.19 5.75
CA SER A 90 12.35 -8.42 4.68
C SER A 90 11.81 -9.34 3.59
N LEU A 91 11.05 -10.38 3.95
CA LEU A 91 10.57 -11.38 3.01
C LEU A 91 9.54 -10.79 2.05
N TRP A 92 8.49 -10.13 2.57
CA TRP A 92 7.48 -9.57 1.68
C TRP A 92 8.01 -8.36 0.88
N LYS A 93 9.00 -7.62 1.42
CA LYS A 93 9.70 -6.58 0.66
C LYS A 93 10.48 -7.14 -0.52
N ASP A 94 11.13 -8.29 -0.36
CA ASP A 94 11.86 -8.94 -1.45
C ASP A 94 10.91 -9.49 -2.52
N LEU A 95 9.77 -10.07 -2.12
CA LEU A 95 8.71 -10.47 -3.05
C LEU A 95 8.13 -9.27 -3.83
N LEU A 96 7.92 -8.15 -3.14
CA LEU A 96 7.42 -6.92 -3.77
C LEU A 96 8.45 -6.36 -4.78
N ARG A 97 9.74 -6.38 -4.45
CA ARG A 97 10.82 -5.99 -5.38
C ARG A 97 10.81 -6.86 -6.64
N GLN A 98 10.81 -8.18 -6.49
CA GLN A 98 10.77 -9.13 -7.61
C GLN A 98 9.58 -8.91 -8.55
N ARG A 99 8.45 -8.42 -8.02
CA ARG A 99 7.26 -8.14 -8.83
C ARG A 99 7.32 -6.81 -9.58
N LEU A 100 8.08 -5.84 -9.09
CA LEU A 100 8.08 -4.45 -9.56
C LEU A 100 9.31 -4.05 -10.38
N ASP A 101 10.39 -4.84 -10.30
CA ASP A 101 11.53 -4.81 -11.23
C ASP A 101 11.16 -5.43 -12.60
#